data_AF-A0A1E7YQF0-F1
#
_entry.id   AF-A0A1E7YQF0-F1
#
_cell.length_a   1.000
_cell.length_b   1.000
_cell.length_c   1.000
_cell.angle_alpha   90.00
_cell.angle_beta   90.00
_cell.angle_gamma   90.00
#
_symmetry.space_group_name_H-M   'P 1'
#
loop_
_entity.id
_entity.type
_entity.pdbx_description
1 polymer ?
#
loop_
_entity_poly.entity_id
_entity_poly.type
_entity_poly.pdbx_seq_one_letter_code
_entity_poly.pdbx_strand_id
1 'polypeptide(L)'
;MPLYIEPNAGPAPILQVIDSARHQLDIGVYYLDDRQILAAVRDAVRRGVDVRIMVEPKPYGMKPWQVRKEVRAIESTGAHFRYVPNRFVSHGDRYAFYHAKYCVNGHEAEIGTANFDWSAFHRNREYLYDTTNTTVVRAVQAVFDADWNRQHAPAWTHRVLVLSPGTSADQLLRVIEQPGPVDVESEELGPYRPILDALAAKGKDLRM
;
A
#
# COMPACT_ATOMS: atom_id res chain seq x y z
N MET A 1 -8.01 7.74 15.39
CA MET A 1 -7.34 7.47 14.10
C MET A 1 -5.86 7.68 14.33
N PRO A 2 -5.09 6.61 14.56
CA PRO A 2 -3.67 6.77 14.82
C PRO A 2 -2.88 6.81 13.50
N LEU A 3 -2.05 7.84 13.37
CA LEU A 3 -0.97 7.93 12.38
C LEU A 3 0.32 7.57 13.10
N TYR A 4 1.09 6.66 12.52
CA TYR A 4 2.39 6.22 13.01
C TYR A 4 3.49 6.61 12.03
N ILE A 5 4.70 6.84 12.55
CA ILE A 5 5.86 7.27 11.77
C ILE A 5 7.01 6.30 12.05
N GLU A 6 7.58 5.73 10.99
CA GLU A 6 8.76 4.87 11.07
C GLU A 6 10.06 5.67 11.17
N PRO A 7 11.12 5.10 11.78
CA PRO A 7 11.21 3.75 12.36
C PRO A 7 10.70 3.64 13.81
N ASN A 8 9.99 4.65 14.32
CA ASN A 8 9.64 4.72 15.74
C ASN A 8 8.54 3.74 16.16
N ALA A 9 7.59 3.42 15.28
CA ALA A 9 6.50 2.50 15.59
C ALA A 9 6.84 1.04 15.28
N GLY A 10 7.72 0.79 14.31
CA GLY A 10 8.03 -0.56 13.85
C GLY A 10 6.82 -1.23 13.19
N PRO A 11 6.85 -2.55 12.98
CA PRO A 11 5.76 -3.26 12.33
C PRO A 11 4.48 -3.35 13.18
N ALA A 12 4.45 -2.78 14.39
CA ALA A 12 3.36 -2.94 15.35
C ALA A 12 1.97 -2.54 14.80
N PRO A 13 1.78 -1.44 14.05
CA PRO A 13 0.48 -1.09 13.46
C PRO A 13 -0.05 -2.19 12.52
N ILE A 14 0.79 -2.68 11.61
CA ILE A 14 0.43 -3.76 10.68
C ILE A 14 0.12 -5.06 11.43
N LEU A 15 0.93 -5.40 12.44
CA LEU A 15 0.70 -6.59 13.28
C LEU A 15 -0.65 -6.53 13.99
N GLN A 16 -1.08 -5.35 14.46
CA GLN A 16 -2.40 -5.19 15.10
C GLN A 16 -3.55 -5.53 14.16
N VAL A 17 -3.50 -5.08 12.90
CA VAL A 17 -4.54 -5.40 11.90
C VAL A 17 -4.54 -6.90 11.55
N ILE A 18 -3.37 -7.52 11.46
CA ILE A 18 -3.25 -8.97 11.19
C ILE A 18 -3.80 -9.78 12.38
N ASP A 19 -3.49 -9.37 13.60
CA ASP A 19 -3.91 -10.08 14.82
C ASP A 19 -5.40 -9.88 15.12
N SER A 20 -5.98 -8.74 14.75
CA SER A 20 -7.42 -8.48 14.93
C SER A 20 -8.31 -9.21 13.89
N ALA A 21 -7.73 -9.77 12.83
CA ALA A 21 -8.46 -10.48 11.78
C ALA A 21 -9.21 -11.72 12.29
N ARG A 22 -10.52 -11.80 11.97
CA ARG A 22 -11.43 -12.88 12.43
C ARG A 22 -11.82 -13.88 11.36
N HIS A 23 -12.03 -13.41 10.13
CA HIS A 23 -12.57 -14.22 9.04
C HIS A 23 -11.73 -14.11 7.77
N GLN A 24 -11.26 -12.90 7.46
CA GLN A 24 -10.42 -12.65 6.30
C GLN A 24 -9.30 -11.67 6.63
N LEU A 25 -8.22 -11.74 5.87
CA LEU A 25 -7.13 -10.79 5.86
C LEU A 25 -6.58 -10.68 4.44
N ASP A 26 -6.54 -9.47 3.92
CA ASP A 26 -6.09 -9.19 2.57
C ASP A 26 -4.92 -8.22 2.60
N ILE A 27 -3.80 -8.61 1.97
CA ILE A 27 -2.56 -7.83 1.96
C ILE A 27 -2.16 -7.53 0.51
N GLY A 28 -2.17 -6.26 0.14
CA GLY A 28 -1.61 -5.77 -1.12
C GLY A 28 -0.37 -4.95 -0.82
N VAL A 29 0.81 -5.45 -1.19
CA VAL A 29 2.08 -4.81 -0.85
C VAL A 29 3.10 -4.96 -1.98
N TYR A 30 3.89 -3.92 -2.22
CA TYR A 30 4.94 -3.96 -3.25
C TYR A 30 6.05 -4.99 -2.92
N TYR A 31 6.44 -5.09 -1.65
CA TYR A 31 7.46 -6.02 -1.17
C TYR A 31 7.18 -6.49 0.26
N LEU A 32 7.34 -7.79 0.51
CA LEU A 32 7.13 -8.46 1.80
C LEU A 32 8.27 -9.42 2.15
N ASP A 33 9.08 -9.07 3.16
CA ASP A 33 10.08 -10.00 3.73
C ASP A 33 10.23 -9.94 5.25
N ASP A 34 9.45 -9.07 5.92
CA ASP A 34 9.51 -8.93 7.37
C ASP A 34 9.07 -10.22 8.08
N ARG A 35 9.93 -10.70 8.97
CA ARG A 35 9.76 -12.00 9.65
C ARG A 35 8.63 -11.98 10.67
N GLN A 36 8.34 -10.84 11.29
CA GLN A 36 7.27 -10.72 12.27
C GLN A 36 5.92 -10.73 11.56
N ILE A 37 5.81 -9.97 10.47
CA ILE A 37 4.60 -9.93 9.63
C ILE A 37 4.31 -11.32 9.03
N LEU A 38 5.31 -11.99 8.46
CA LEU A 38 5.15 -13.36 7.93
C LEU A 38 4.74 -14.37 9.02
N ALA A 39 5.23 -14.20 10.25
CA ALA A 39 4.83 -15.05 11.37
C ALA A 39 3.37 -14.81 11.77
N ALA A 40 2.95 -13.53 11.86
CA ALA A 40 1.58 -13.15 12.18
C ALA A 40 0.58 -13.64 11.11
N VAL A 41 0.94 -13.54 9.83
CA VAL A 41 0.16 -14.11 8.72
C VAL A 41 -0.04 -15.63 8.90
N ARG A 42 1.04 -16.36 9.18
CA ARG A 42 0.98 -17.81 9.42
C ARG A 42 0.08 -18.14 10.62
N ASP A 43 0.14 -17.33 11.67
CA ASP A 43 -0.70 -17.54 12.84
C ASP A 43 -2.18 -17.19 12.56
N ALA A 44 -2.47 -16.18 11.74
CA ALA A 44 -3.82 -15.90 11.25
C ALA A 44 -4.39 -17.07 10.44
N VAL A 45 -3.61 -17.64 9.51
CA VAL A 45 -3.99 -18.86 8.77
C VAL A 45 -4.30 -20.01 9.72
N ARG A 46 -3.48 -20.23 10.75
CA ARG A 46 -3.71 -21.27 11.77
C ARG A 46 -4.96 -21.03 12.62
N ARG A 47 -5.36 -19.77 12.82
CA ARG A 47 -6.64 -19.42 13.46
C ARG A 47 -7.85 -19.68 12.56
N GLY A 48 -7.64 -20.04 11.29
CA GLY A 48 -8.71 -20.28 10.31
C GLY A 48 -9.17 -19.02 9.57
N VAL A 49 -8.38 -17.95 9.60
CA VAL A 49 -8.62 -16.74 8.79
C VAL A 49 -8.27 -17.05 7.33
N ASP A 50 -9.14 -16.66 6.40
CA ASP A 50 -8.84 -16.69 4.96
C ASP A 50 -7.88 -15.55 4.60
N VAL A 51 -6.62 -15.88 4.33
CA VAL A 51 -5.57 -14.88 4.07
C VAL A 51 -5.21 -14.87 2.59
N ARG A 52 -5.31 -13.69 1.95
CA ARG A 52 -4.91 -13.48 0.54
C ARG A 52 -3.82 -12.42 0.45
N ILE A 53 -2.77 -12.71 -0.31
CA ILE A 53 -1.61 -11.83 -0.47
C ILE A 53 -1.33 -11.59 -1.96
N MET A 54 -1.15 -10.31 -2.32
CA MET A 54 -0.68 -9.86 -3.62
C MET A 54 0.61 -9.06 -3.53
N VAL A 55 1.58 -9.43 -4.38
CA VAL A 55 2.86 -8.69 -4.52
C VAL A 55 3.23 -8.40 -5.98
N GLU A 56 4.11 -7.42 -6.17
CA GLU A 56 4.70 -7.07 -7.47
C GLU A 56 5.67 -8.18 -7.94
N PRO A 57 5.49 -8.78 -9.13
CA PRO A 57 6.42 -9.81 -9.64
C PRO A 57 7.79 -9.28 -10.07
N LYS A 58 7.92 -7.98 -10.32
CA LYS A 58 9.17 -7.36 -10.80
C LYS A 58 9.53 -6.09 -10.02
N PRO A 59 9.79 -6.16 -8.70
CA PRO A 59 10.19 -4.97 -7.96
C PRO A 59 11.50 -4.39 -8.49
N TYR A 60 11.63 -3.07 -8.42
CA TYR A 60 12.76 -2.33 -8.95
C TYR A 60 14.05 -2.76 -8.22
N GLY A 61 15.09 -3.06 -8.99
CA GLY A 61 16.39 -3.48 -8.46
C GLY A 61 16.44 -4.90 -7.87
N MET A 62 15.33 -5.64 -7.79
CA MET A 62 15.32 -7.00 -7.28
C MET A 62 15.72 -8.04 -8.33
N LYS A 63 16.64 -8.93 -7.96
CA LYS A 63 17.07 -10.07 -8.78
C LYS A 63 16.02 -11.19 -8.73
N PRO A 64 15.90 -12.03 -9.77
CA PRO A 64 14.92 -13.12 -9.81
C PRO A 64 15.00 -14.12 -8.65
N TRP A 65 16.16 -14.28 -8.01
CA TRP A 65 16.28 -15.14 -6.83
C TRP A 65 15.70 -14.50 -5.55
N GLN A 66 15.69 -13.17 -5.45
CA GLN A 66 15.09 -12.44 -4.33
C GLN A 66 13.56 -12.55 -4.40
N VAL A 67 12.98 -12.32 -5.59
CA VAL A 67 11.54 -12.53 -5.83
C VAL A 67 11.14 -13.97 -5.49
N ARG A 68 11.91 -14.96 -5.95
CA ARG A 68 11.65 -16.38 -5.60
C ARG A 68 11.76 -16.66 -4.10
N LYS A 69 12.62 -15.94 -3.36
CA LYS A 69 12.75 -16.08 -1.91
C LYS A 69 11.54 -15.50 -1.19
N GLU A 70 11.10 -14.30 -1.58
CA GLU A 70 9.87 -13.66 -1.08
C GLU A 70 8.65 -14.55 -1.29
N VAL A 71 8.44 -15.04 -2.50
CA VAL A 71 7.29 -15.90 -2.83
C VAL A 71 7.29 -17.17 -1.98
N ARG A 72 8.44 -17.84 -1.82
CA ARG A 72 8.53 -19.01 -0.94
C ARG A 72 8.22 -18.67 0.52
N ALA A 73 8.63 -17.50 0.99
CA ALA A 73 8.33 -17.05 2.34
C ALA A 73 6.81 -16.84 2.52
N ILE A 74 6.15 -16.19 1.56
CA ILE A 74 4.69 -16.03 1.53
C ILE A 74 3.98 -17.39 1.51
N GLU A 75 4.32 -18.25 0.56
CA GLU A 75 3.69 -19.56 0.40
C GLU A 75 3.85 -20.44 1.66
N SER A 76 4.98 -20.32 2.36
CA SER A 76 5.23 -21.05 3.61
C SER A 76 4.31 -20.65 4.78
N THR A 77 3.60 -19.53 4.68
CA THR A 77 2.61 -19.12 5.69
C THR A 77 1.29 -19.89 5.58
N GLY A 78 1.01 -20.47 4.41
CA GLY A 78 -0.28 -21.09 4.08
C GLY A 78 -1.32 -20.12 3.51
N ALA A 79 -0.99 -18.83 3.34
CA ALA A 79 -1.86 -17.85 2.71
C ALA A 79 -2.06 -18.15 1.21
N HIS A 80 -3.20 -17.75 0.68
CA HIS A 80 -3.44 -17.72 -0.76
C HIS A 80 -2.58 -16.62 -1.40
N PHE A 81 -1.83 -16.98 -2.43
CA PHE A 81 -0.91 -16.07 -3.09
C PHE A 81 -1.29 -15.84 -4.56
N ARG A 82 -1.20 -14.59 -5.01
CA ARG A 82 -1.21 -14.21 -6.43
C ARG A 82 -0.23 -13.08 -6.67
N TYR A 83 0.35 -13.03 -7.86
CA TYR A 83 0.89 -11.76 -8.33
C TYR A 83 -0.23 -10.78 -8.68
N VAL A 84 0.07 -9.50 -8.52
CA VAL A 84 -0.78 -8.38 -8.91
C VAL A 84 -1.18 -8.43 -10.40
N PRO A 85 -2.29 -7.78 -10.80
CA PRO A 85 -2.70 -7.70 -12.20
C PRO A 85 -1.61 -7.20 -13.15
N ASN A 86 -1.51 -7.81 -14.33
CA ASN A 86 -0.50 -7.48 -15.34
C ASN A 86 -0.49 -5.99 -15.77
N ARG A 87 -1.61 -5.29 -15.61
CA ARG A 87 -1.74 -3.85 -15.89
C ARG A 87 -0.90 -2.96 -14.96
N PHE A 88 -0.44 -3.50 -13.83
CA PHE A 88 0.42 -2.81 -12.86
C PHE A 88 1.88 -3.25 -12.94
N VAL A 89 2.23 -4.15 -13.87
CA VAL A 89 3.57 -4.70 -13.98
C VAL A 89 4.29 -4.06 -15.16
N SER A 90 5.59 -3.79 -15.01
CA SER A 90 6.41 -3.24 -16.09
C SER A 90 6.64 -4.26 -17.22
N HIS A 91 6.49 -3.81 -18.46
CA HIS A 91 6.70 -4.62 -19.69
C HIS A 91 7.31 -3.78 -20.80
N GLY A 92 8.45 -4.22 -21.34
CA GLY A 92 9.20 -3.45 -22.35
C GLY A 92 9.50 -2.04 -21.82
N ASP A 93 9.12 -1.03 -22.60
CA ASP A 93 9.31 0.39 -22.24
C ASP A 93 8.22 0.94 -21.31
N ARG A 94 7.20 0.14 -20.96
CA ARG A 94 6.14 0.57 -20.03
C ARG A 94 6.61 0.41 -18.59
N TYR A 95 6.79 1.55 -17.92
CA TYR A 95 7.06 1.63 -16.49
C TYR A 95 5.76 1.64 -15.67
N ALA A 96 5.48 0.54 -14.97
CA ALA A 96 4.32 0.38 -14.10
C ALA A 96 4.68 -0.55 -12.93
N PHE A 97 4.21 -0.19 -11.73
CA PHE A 97 4.40 -1.00 -10.52
C PHE A 97 3.14 -1.01 -9.68
N TYR A 98 2.86 -2.15 -9.05
CA TYR A 98 1.92 -2.20 -7.94
C TYR A 98 2.58 -1.63 -6.68
N HIS A 99 2.54 -0.31 -6.50
CA HIS A 99 3.30 0.36 -5.45
C HIS A 99 2.49 0.65 -4.17
N ALA A 100 1.28 0.11 -4.04
CA ALA A 100 0.45 0.25 -2.83
C ALA A 100 0.98 -0.65 -1.69
N LYS A 101 0.76 -0.22 -0.44
CA LYS A 101 1.02 -1.00 0.78
C LYS A 101 -0.15 -0.82 1.72
N TYR A 102 -0.82 -1.92 2.02
CA TYR A 102 -1.96 -1.93 2.92
C TYR A 102 -2.27 -3.36 3.34
N CYS A 103 -2.98 -3.47 4.46
CA CYS A 103 -3.71 -4.68 4.82
C CYS A 103 -5.12 -4.34 5.32
N VAL A 104 -6.07 -5.24 5.12
CA VAL A 104 -7.48 -5.04 5.51
C VAL A 104 -8.11 -6.36 5.97
N ASN A 105 -8.92 -6.31 7.03
CA ASN A 105 -9.50 -7.52 7.65
C ASN A 105 -11.04 -7.43 7.82
N GLY A 106 -11.67 -6.62 6.97
CA GLY A 106 -13.13 -6.39 6.92
C GLY A 106 -13.68 -5.39 7.93
N HIS A 107 -12.95 -5.05 8.99
CA HIS A 107 -13.38 -4.05 9.98
C HIS A 107 -12.31 -3.01 10.32
N GLU A 108 -11.06 -3.29 9.97
CA GLU A 108 -9.91 -2.41 10.11
C GLU A 108 -9.03 -2.50 8.87
N ALA A 109 -8.35 -1.40 8.55
CA ALA A 109 -7.34 -1.35 7.50
C ALA A 109 -6.14 -0.52 7.96
N GLU A 110 -4.95 -0.99 7.62
CA GLU A 110 -3.71 -0.20 7.59
C GLU A 110 -3.48 0.24 6.14
N ILE A 111 -3.17 1.51 5.94
CA ILE A 111 -2.75 2.06 4.64
C ILE A 111 -1.51 2.90 4.88
N GLY A 112 -0.45 2.67 4.10
CA GLY A 112 0.81 3.33 4.38
C GLY A 112 1.78 3.41 3.21
N THR A 113 2.94 3.98 3.50
CA THR A 113 4.07 4.09 2.57
C THR A 113 5.08 2.96 2.75
N ALA A 114 5.11 2.36 3.94
CA ALA A 114 6.02 1.29 4.33
C ALA A 114 5.80 0.01 3.50
N ASN A 115 6.84 -0.44 2.82
CA ASN A 115 6.97 -1.86 2.45
C ASN A 115 6.97 -2.73 3.72
N PHE A 116 6.63 -4.01 3.59
CA PHE A 116 6.62 -4.92 4.72
C PHE A 116 7.97 -5.61 4.83
N ASP A 117 9.02 -4.80 5.01
CA ASP A 117 10.42 -5.21 4.97
C ASP A 117 11.25 -4.52 6.05
N TRP A 118 12.48 -5.00 6.27
CA TRP A 118 13.33 -4.45 7.32
C TRP A 118 13.64 -2.96 7.13
N SER A 119 13.84 -2.50 5.88
CA SER A 119 14.26 -1.13 5.63
C SER A 119 13.17 -0.12 5.99
N ALA A 120 11.90 -0.42 5.71
CA ALA A 120 10.78 0.40 6.12
C ALA A 120 10.73 0.63 7.63
N PHE A 121 10.95 -0.40 8.45
CA PHE A 121 10.78 -0.31 9.91
C PHE A 121 12.03 0.07 10.71
N HIS A 122 13.21 0.15 10.07
CA HIS A 122 14.46 0.39 10.80
C HIS A 122 15.34 1.48 10.18
N ARG A 123 15.06 1.91 8.96
CA ARG A 123 15.92 2.86 8.23
C ARG A 123 15.14 4.00 7.60
N ASN A 124 14.04 3.69 6.93
CA ASN A 124 13.28 4.67 6.18
C ASN A 124 12.35 5.45 7.12
N ARG A 125 11.98 6.65 6.69
CA ARG A 125 10.85 7.37 7.27
C ARG A 125 9.61 7.01 6.47
N GLU A 126 8.66 6.36 7.13
CA GLU A 126 7.42 5.87 6.52
C GLU A 126 6.23 6.30 7.37
N TYR A 127 5.05 6.27 6.76
CA TYR A 127 3.79 6.61 7.41
C TYR A 127 2.83 5.43 7.35
N LEU A 128 2.25 5.07 8.50
CA LEU A 128 1.22 4.05 8.60
C LEU A 128 -0.04 4.66 9.19
N TYR A 129 -1.16 4.43 8.54
CA TYR A 129 -2.45 4.96 8.96
C TYR A 129 -3.44 3.81 9.18
N ASP A 130 -3.78 3.58 10.45
CA ASP A 130 -4.79 2.59 10.82
C ASP A 130 -6.17 3.25 10.93
N THR A 131 -7.17 2.57 10.41
CA THR A 131 -8.54 3.08 10.44
C THR A 131 -9.59 1.99 10.55
N THR A 132 -10.57 2.26 11.40
CA THR A 132 -11.83 1.51 11.49
C THR A 132 -12.98 2.23 10.79
N ASN A 133 -12.68 3.31 10.04
CA ASN A 133 -13.70 4.01 9.25
C ASN A 133 -14.25 3.05 8.19
N THR A 134 -15.50 2.64 8.36
CA THR A 134 -16.14 1.62 7.54
C THR A 134 -16.21 2.00 6.05
N THR A 135 -16.27 3.29 5.71
CA THR A 135 -16.22 3.75 4.32
C THR A 135 -14.85 3.50 3.71
N VAL A 136 -13.76 3.79 4.45
CA VAL A 136 -12.38 3.55 3.98
C VAL A 136 -12.08 2.07 3.93
N VAL A 137 -12.38 1.31 4.99
CA VAL A 137 -12.19 -0.15 5.05
C VAL A 137 -12.88 -0.85 3.87
N ARG A 138 -14.14 -0.49 3.57
CA ARG A 138 -14.87 -1.04 2.41
C ARG A 138 -14.24 -0.64 1.08
N ALA A 139 -13.70 0.57 0.97
CA ALA A 139 -13.05 1.02 -0.26
C ALA A 139 -11.75 0.24 -0.51
N VAL A 140 -10.92 0.04 0.53
CA VAL A 140 -9.68 -0.76 0.45
C VAL A 140 -10.02 -2.21 0.09
N GLN A 141 -11.00 -2.81 0.78
CA GLN A 141 -11.49 -4.16 0.49
C GLN A 141 -11.94 -4.29 -0.98
N ALA A 142 -12.73 -3.34 -1.47
CA ALA A 142 -13.22 -3.35 -2.85
C ALA A 142 -12.10 -3.20 -3.90
N VAL A 143 -11.05 -2.44 -3.59
CA VAL A 143 -9.85 -2.34 -4.44
C VAL A 143 -9.12 -3.67 -4.47
N PHE A 144 -8.86 -4.27 -3.30
CA PHE A 144 -8.20 -5.57 -3.21
C PHE A 144 -8.97 -6.64 -3.98
N ASP A 145 -10.28 -6.73 -3.77
CA ASP A 145 -11.12 -7.72 -4.44
C ASP A 145 -11.13 -7.54 -5.97
N ALA A 146 -11.15 -6.29 -6.45
CA ALA A 146 -11.08 -6.03 -7.88
C ALA A 146 -9.73 -6.48 -8.45
N ASP A 147 -8.63 -6.11 -7.80
CA ASP A 147 -7.28 -6.49 -8.22
C ASP A 147 -7.08 -8.01 -8.17
N TRP A 148 -7.51 -8.67 -7.09
CA TRP A 148 -7.45 -10.13 -6.91
C TRP A 148 -8.17 -10.88 -8.04
N ASN A 149 -9.31 -10.33 -8.48
CA ASN A 149 -10.13 -10.87 -9.55
C ASN A 149 -9.78 -10.32 -10.95
N ARG A 150 -8.68 -9.56 -11.07
CA ARG A 150 -8.20 -8.92 -12.32
C ARG A 150 -9.20 -7.97 -12.97
N GLN A 151 -10.10 -7.39 -12.18
CA GLN A 151 -11.06 -6.38 -12.57
C GLN A 151 -10.55 -4.98 -12.23
N HIS A 152 -11.21 -3.94 -12.74
CA HIS A 152 -10.94 -2.56 -12.33
C HIS A 152 -11.67 -2.25 -11.03
N ALA A 153 -11.04 -1.45 -10.16
CA ALA A 153 -11.67 -0.99 -8.92
C ALA A 153 -13.00 -0.28 -9.23
N PRO A 154 -14.05 -0.46 -8.41
CA PRO A 154 -15.31 0.23 -8.61
C PRO A 154 -15.14 1.76 -8.57
N ALA A 155 -15.76 2.50 -9.49
CA ALA A 155 -15.54 3.95 -9.63
C ALA A 155 -15.81 4.77 -8.33
N TRP A 156 -16.65 4.27 -7.43
CA TRP A 156 -16.93 4.95 -6.15
C TRP A 156 -15.73 4.95 -5.19
N THR A 157 -14.80 3.98 -5.30
CA THR A 157 -13.62 3.93 -4.43
C THR A 157 -12.70 5.12 -4.66
N HIS A 158 -12.66 5.66 -5.88
CA HIS A 158 -11.95 6.89 -6.24
C HIS A 158 -12.52 8.15 -5.56
N ARG A 159 -13.70 8.08 -4.94
CA ARG A 159 -14.25 9.20 -4.12
C ARG A 159 -13.81 9.12 -2.66
N VAL A 160 -13.27 7.98 -2.24
CA VAL A 160 -12.84 7.69 -0.86
C VAL A 160 -11.32 7.64 -0.76
N LEU A 161 -10.67 7.04 -1.76
CA LEU A 161 -9.24 6.84 -1.85
C LEU A 161 -8.67 7.65 -3.02
N VAL A 162 -7.41 8.06 -2.89
CA VAL A 162 -6.61 8.58 -4.01
C VAL A 162 -5.94 7.38 -4.68
N LEU A 163 -6.48 6.94 -5.82
CA LEU A 163 -6.06 5.71 -6.49
C LEU A 163 -5.42 5.99 -7.86
N SER A 164 -4.25 5.40 -8.06
CA SER A 164 -3.55 5.39 -9.35
C SER A 164 -3.74 4.04 -10.07
N PRO A 165 -3.77 4.03 -11.41
CA PRO A 165 -3.84 5.17 -12.33
C PRO A 165 -5.27 5.72 -12.43
N GLY A 166 -5.41 6.90 -13.03
CA GLY A 166 -6.71 7.51 -13.32
C GLY A 166 -6.87 8.86 -12.64
N THR A 167 -7.64 8.91 -11.56
CA THR A 167 -8.09 10.18 -10.93
C THR A 167 -7.08 10.80 -9.98
N SER A 168 -6.01 10.09 -9.60
CA SER A 168 -5.11 10.51 -8.53
C SER A 168 -4.48 11.88 -8.77
N ALA A 169 -4.04 12.17 -10.00
CA ALA A 169 -3.47 13.47 -10.35
C ALA A 169 -4.44 14.63 -10.07
N ASP A 170 -5.68 14.52 -10.55
CA ASP A 170 -6.72 15.54 -10.34
C ASP A 170 -7.08 15.69 -8.85
N GLN A 171 -7.10 14.59 -8.10
CA GLN A 171 -7.38 14.60 -6.67
C GLN A 171 -6.26 15.31 -5.89
N LEU A 172 -5.00 15.04 -6.22
CA LEU A 172 -3.84 15.71 -5.61
C LEU A 172 -3.83 17.20 -5.96
N LEU A 173 -4.10 17.56 -7.22
CA LEU A 173 -4.20 18.97 -7.63
C LEU A 173 -5.25 19.72 -6.81
N ARG A 174 -6.43 19.12 -6.57
CA ARG A 174 -7.46 19.73 -5.72
C ARG A 174 -7.05 19.92 -4.26
N VAL A 175 -6.10 19.13 -3.74
CA VAL A 175 -5.55 19.34 -2.40
C VAL A 175 -4.53 20.47 -2.44
N ILE A 176 -3.61 20.42 -3.41
CA ILE A 176 -2.58 21.44 -3.58
C ILE A 176 -3.23 22.81 -3.81
N GLU A 177 -4.21 22.95 -4.69
CA GLU A 177 -4.79 24.24 -5.08
C GLU A 177 -5.68 24.90 -4.00
N GLN A 178 -5.97 24.24 -2.88
CA GLN A 178 -6.75 24.84 -1.79
C GLN A 178 -6.07 26.10 -1.23
N PRO A 179 -6.80 27.13 -0.79
CA PRO A 179 -6.17 28.30 -0.16
C PRO A 179 -5.35 27.92 1.08
N GLY A 180 -4.22 28.61 1.29
CA GLY A 180 -3.38 28.45 2.48
C GLY A 180 -2.21 27.47 2.31
N PRO A 181 -1.51 27.16 3.42
CA PRO A 181 -0.29 26.38 3.39
C PRO A 181 -0.53 24.92 3.02
N VAL A 182 0.42 24.34 2.31
CA VAL A 182 0.47 22.90 1.98
C VAL A 182 1.84 22.38 2.37
N ASP A 183 1.85 21.36 3.23
CA ASP A 183 3.06 20.61 3.58
C ASP A 183 3.08 19.33 2.73
N VAL A 184 4.18 19.06 2.03
CA VAL A 184 4.37 17.88 1.19
C VAL A 184 5.64 17.16 1.59
N GLU A 185 5.57 15.86 1.73
CA GLU A 185 6.75 15.01 1.89
C GLU A 185 6.69 13.89 0.85
N SER A 186 7.79 13.70 0.13
CA SER A 186 7.92 12.64 -0.86
C SER A 186 9.38 12.27 -1.02
N GLU A 187 9.67 10.97 -1.16
CA GLU A 187 11.01 10.48 -1.51
C GLU A 187 11.41 10.93 -2.93
N GLU A 188 10.44 10.92 -3.85
CA GLU A 188 10.64 11.30 -5.24
C GLU A 188 9.50 12.20 -5.72
N LEU A 189 9.85 13.20 -6.54
CA LEU A 189 8.86 14.03 -7.24
C LEU A 189 8.96 13.77 -8.74
N GLY A 190 7.96 13.09 -9.28
CA GLY A 190 7.92 12.72 -10.70
C GLY A 190 7.81 13.95 -11.63
N PRO A 191 8.07 13.77 -12.93
CA PRO A 191 8.12 14.88 -13.90
C PRO A 191 6.74 15.42 -14.32
N TYR A 192 5.67 15.10 -13.60
CA TYR A 192 4.31 15.44 -14.00
C TYR A 192 4.04 16.94 -13.83
N ARG A 193 4.16 17.66 -14.94
CA ARG A 193 4.20 19.13 -14.97
C ARG A 193 3.04 19.83 -14.25
N PRO A 194 1.76 19.39 -14.36
CA PRO A 194 0.67 20.04 -13.64
C PRO A 194 0.86 20.05 -12.12
N ILE A 195 1.31 18.95 -11.52
CA ILE A 195 1.58 18.92 -10.06
C ILE A 195 2.75 19.85 -9.72
N LEU A 196 3.82 19.84 -10.53
CA LEU A 196 4.98 20.70 -10.31
C LEU A 196 4.62 22.19 -10.39
N ASP A 197 3.80 22.57 -11.36
CA ASP A 197 3.35 23.95 -11.53
C ASP A 197 2.41 24.38 -10.39
N ALA A 198 1.50 23.49 -9.94
CA ALA A 198 0.62 23.75 -8.81
C ALA A 198 1.39 23.93 -7.49
N LEU A 199 2.41 23.09 -7.25
CA LEU A 199 3.31 23.26 -6.11
C LEU A 199 4.10 24.57 -6.23
N ALA A 200 4.68 24.89 -7.39
CA ALA A 200 5.41 26.14 -7.58
C ALA A 200 4.52 27.38 -7.36
N ALA A 201 3.24 27.33 -7.77
CA ALA A 201 2.28 28.40 -7.61
C ALA A 201 1.96 28.75 -6.14
N LYS A 202 2.20 27.83 -5.20
CA LYS A 202 2.06 28.10 -3.76
C LYS A 202 3.09 29.08 -3.22
N GLY A 203 4.27 29.17 -3.83
CA GLY A 203 5.35 30.01 -3.34
C GLY A 203 5.64 29.79 -1.85
N LYS A 204 5.50 30.84 -1.05
CA LYS A 204 5.78 30.82 0.40
C LYS A 204 4.83 29.92 1.22
N ASP A 205 3.69 29.54 0.65
CA ASP A 205 2.70 28.69 1.32
C ASP A 205 3.01 27.19 1.13
N LEU A 206 4.04 26.83 0.35
CA LEU A 206 4.51 25.46 0.24
C LEU A 206 5.63 25.18 1.24
N ARG A 207 5.54 24.05 1.94
CA ARG A 207 6.66 23.45 2.67
C ARG A 207 6.92 22.06 2.12
N MET A 208 8.16 21.78 1.74
CA MET A 208 8.63 20.48 1.25
C MET A 208 9.93 20.11 1.94
#